data_AF-A0AAP6BL61-F1
#
_entry.id   AF-A0AAP6BL61-F1
#
_cell.length_a   1.000
_cell.length_b   1.000
_cell.length_c   1.000
_cell.angle_alpha   90.00
_cell.angle_beta   90.00
_cell.angle_gamma   90.00
#
_symmetry.space_group_name_H-M   'P 1'
#
loop_
_entity.id
_entity.type
_entity.pdbx_description
1 polymer ?
#
loop_
_entity_poly.entity_id
_entity_poly.type
_entity_poly.pdbx_seq_one_letter_code
_entity_poly.pdbx_strand_id
1 'polypeptide(L)'
;MTMQRRSFVMLSAAGAASVGRARVLRTHGDRDGTCPISSARQAYRELTAAMEFLTFRGANHSNRFGDSRIVNTFVDWTRWSLYGDSAARDRLRADATSPTTTWESALN
;
A
#
# COMPACT_ATOMS: atom_id res chain seq x y z
N MET A 1 3.45 26.34 20.90
CA MET A 1 3.36 26.01 19.46
C MET A 1 2.51 24.76 19.33
N THR A 2 1.26 24.92 18.90
CA THR A 2 0.26 23.86 18.86
C THR A 2 0.37 23.15 17.52
N MET A 3 0.67 21.84 17.50
CA MET A 3 0.72 21.06 16.27
C MET A 3 -0.68 20.99 15.65
N GLN A 4 -0.81 21.56 14.44
CA GLN A 4 -1.99 21.43 13.61
C GLN A 4 -2.14 19.95 13.20
N ARG A 5 -3.22 19.31 13.64
CA ARG A 5 -3.67 18.01 13.13
C ARG A 5 -3.92 18.12 11.63
N ARG A 6 -2.94 17.72 10.83
CA ARG A 6 -3.08 17.61 9.37
C ARG A 6 -3.85 16.34 9.06
N SER A 7 -5.13 16.48 8.76
CA SER A 7 -5.95 15.42 8.18
C SER A 7 -5.32 14.99 6.86
N PHE A 8 -4.69 13.81 6.85
CA PHE A 8 -4.20 13.16 5.64
C PHE A 8 -5.39 12.52 4.92
N VAL A 9 -5.62 12.90 3.67
CA VAL A 9 -6.41 12.06 2.75
C VAL A 9 -5.51 10.89 2.38
N MET A 10 -5.68 9.78 3.11
CA MET A 10 -5.15 8.49 2.73
C MET A 10 -6.09 7.95 1.65
N LEU A 11 -5.64 7.80 0.39
CA LEU A 11 -6.29 6.86 -0.51
C LEU A 11 -5.91 5.45 -0.06
N SER A 12 -6.45 5.06 1.09
CA SER A 12 -6.66 3.67 1.43
C SER A 12 -7.92 3.25 0.73
N ALA A 13 -7.90 2.15 0.00
CA ALA A 13 -9.05 1.26 0.11
C ALA A 13 -9.03 0.74 1.55
N ALA A 14 -9.61 1.50 2.48
CA ALA A 14 -9.74 1.09 3.86
C ALA A 14 -10.91 0.10 3.90
N GLY A 15 -10.65 -1.15 3.55
CA GLY A 15 -11.47 -2.25 4.05
C GLY A 15 -11.29 -2.31 5.57
N ALA A 16 -12.14 -1.60 6.31
CA ALA A 16 -12.33 -1.69 7.76
C ALA A 16 -11.07 -1.57 8.64
N ALA A 17 -10.48 -0.37 8.73
CA ALA A 17 -9.33 -0.11 9.62
C ALA A 17 -9.67 0.10 11.12
N SER A 18 -10.95 0.04 11.52
CA SER A 18 -11.38 0.33 12.91
C SER A 18 -11.56 -0.91 13.81
N VAL A 19 -11.23 -2.10 13.31
CA VAL A 19 -11.24 -3.35 14.09
C VAL A 19 -9.91 -4.03 13.78
N GLY A 20 -9.16 -4.51 14.77
CA GLY A 20 -7.76 -5.00 14.66
C GLY A 20 -7.49 -6.23 13.76
N ARG A 21 -8.23 -6.36 12.65
CA ARG A 21 -8.13 -7.36 11.59
C ARG A 21 -7.96 -6.74 10.21
N ALA A 22 -7.76 -5.43 10.12
CA ALA A 22 -7.58 -4.74 8.86
C ALA A 22 -6.29 -5.22 8.18
N ARG A 23 -6.35 -5.40 6.86
CA ARG A 23 -5.17 -5.58 6.02
C ARG A 23 -4.94 -4.29 5.27
N VAL A 24 -3.68 -3.90 5.08
CA VAL A 24 -3.36 -2.62 4.46
C VAL A 24 -2.45 -2.85 3.28
N LEU A 25 -2.89 -2.41 2.09
CA LEU A 25 -2.03 -2.27 0.92
C LEU A 25 -1.66 -0.81 0.73
N ARG A 26 -0.37 -0.55 0.54
CA ARG A 26 0.14 0.76 0.15
C ARG A 26 0.89 0.67 -1.17
N THR A 27 0.49 1.47 -2.14
CA THR A 27 1.20 1.65 -3.41
C THR A 27 1.79 3.06 -3.50
N HIS A 28 3.10 3.19 -3.72
CA HIS A 28 3.76 4.50 -3.68
C HIS A 28 4.91 4.64 -4.68
N GLY A 29 5.28 5.85 -5.07
CA GLY A 29 6.44 6.15 -5.90
C GLY A 29 7.55 6.76 -5.06
N ASP A 30 8.80 6.33 -5.22
CA ASP A 30 9.91 6.81 -4.39
C ASP A 30 10.38 8.24 -4.71
N ARG A 31 9.89 8.85 -5.79
CA ARG A 31 10.12 10.25 -6.20
C ARG A 31 8.84 11.09 -6.17
N ASP A 32 7.89 10.72 -5.31
CA ASP A 32 6.64 11.46 -5.11
C ASP A 32 6.90 12.81 -4.42
N GLY A 33 6.89 13.90 -5.18
CA GLY A 33 7.05 15.27 -4.67
C GLY A 33 5.78 15.90 -4.12
N THR A 34 4.61 15.24 -4.30
CA THR A 34 3.31 15.75 -3.84
C THR A 34 2.95 15.16 -2.48
N CYS A 35 3.17 13.85 -2.33
CA CYS A 35 2.96 13.12 -1.08
C CYS A 35 4.23 12.31 -0.80
N PRO A 36 5.19 12.83 0.00
CA PRO A 36 6.48 12.17 0.19
C PRO A 36 6.36 10.76 0.76
N ILE A 37 7.18 9.83 0.24
CA ILE A 37 7.19 8.44 0.71
C ILE A 37 7.46 8.32 2.21
N SER A 38 8.17 9.28 2.82
CA SER A 38 8.42 9.32 4.26
C SER A 38 7.13 9.36 5.09
N SER A 39 6.13 10.14 4.68
CA SER A 39 4.80 10.16 5.31
C SER A 39 4.09 8.81 5.16
N ALA A 40 4.24 8.19 3.99
CA ALA A 40 3.71 6.86 3.74
C ALA A 40 4.39 5.78 4.62
N ARG A 41 5.70 5.89 4.83
CA ARG A 41 6.45 4.99 5.72
C ARG A 41 6.16 5.22 7.19
N GLN A 42 5.89 6.47 7.59
CA GLN A 42 5.48 6.78 8.94
C GLN A 42 4.17 6.09 9.28
N ALA A 43 3.12 6.27 8.47
CA ALA A 43 1.84 5.63 8.78
C ALA A 43 1.95 4.10 8.71
N TYR A 44 2.85 3.55 7.88
CA TYR A 44 3.15 2.11 7.88
C TYR A 44 3.70 1.63 9.24
N ARG A 45 4.55 2.43 9.91
CA ARG A 45 5.08 2.07 11.24
C ARG A 45 4.07 2.24 12.38
N GLU A 46 3.06 3.08 12.21
CA GLU A 46 2.07 3.39 13.25
C GLU A 46 0.90 2.38 13.29
N LEU A 47 0.80 1.50 12.29
CA LEU A 47 -0.26 0.50 12.19
C LEU A 47 0.16 -0.85 12.80
N THR A 48 -0.75 -1.49 13.51
CA THR A 48 -0.58 -2.85 14.07
C THR A 48 -1.13 -3.96 13.16
N ALA A 49 -1.69 -3.57 12.01
CA ALA A 49 -2.29 -4.44 11.01
C ALA A 49 -1.26 -5.29 10.25
N ALA A 50 -1.72 -6.33 9.55
CA ALA A 50 -0.93 -6.98 8.50
C ALA A 50 -0.82 -6.01 7.30
N MET A 51 0.41 -5.80 6.82
CA MET A 51 0.70 -4.73 5.86
C MET A 51 1.53 -5.20 4.66
N GLU A 52 1.18 -4.67 3.50
CA GLU A 52 1.89 -4.83 2.24
C GLU A 52 2.22 -3.46 1.64
N PHE A 53 3.45 -3.28 1.17
CA PHE A 53 3.94 -2.03 0.58
C PHE A 53 4.60 -2.30 -0.77
N LEU A 54 3.96 -1.83 -1.84
CA LEU A 54 4.48 -1.80 -3.20
C LEU A 54 5.05 -0.40 -3.51
N THR A 55 6.36 -0.32 -3.67
CA THR A 55 7.05 0.91 -4.10
C THR A 55 7.42 0.81 -5.59
N PHE A 56 7.07 1.82 -6.38
CA PHE A 56 7.51 2.01 -7.76
C PHE A 56 8.77 2.89 -7.78
N ARG A 57 9.87 2.34 -8.29
CA ARG A 57 11.18 3.02 -8.33
C ARG A 57 11.24 4.03 -9.45
N GLY A 58 11.68 5.24 -9.13
CA GLY A 58 11.69 6.39 -10.03
C GLY A 58 10.33 7.04 -10.28
N ALA A 59 9.25 6.50 -9.70
CA ALA A 59 7.89 6.98 -9.96
C ALA A 59 7.55 8.23 -9.14
N ASN A 60 6.77 9.13 -9.75
CA ASN A 60 6.20 10.29 -9.08
C ASN A 60 4.81 9.94 -8.54
N HIS A 61 4.02 10.96 -8.18
CA HIS A 61 2.68 10.80 -7.62
C HIS A 61 1.72 9.98 -8.51
N SER A 62 1.75 10.19 -9.82
CA SER A 62 0.69 9.75 -10.73
C SER A 62 1.14 8.91 -11.93
N ASN A 63 2.43 8.95 -12.32
CA ASN A 63 2.92 8.25 -13.50
C ASN A 63 2.82 6.71 -13.41
N ARG A 64 2.50 6.18 -12.22
CA ARG A 64 2.25 4.77 -11.93
C ARG A 64 0.80 4.33 -12.13
N PHE A 65 -0.17 5.25 -12.24
CA PHE A 65 -1.60 4.89 -12.25
C PHE A 65 -2.04 4.04 -13.45
N GLY A 66 -1.35 4.12 -14.59
CA GLY A 66 -1.60 3.27 -15.76
C GLY A 66 -0.88 1.91 -15.72
N ASP A 67 -0.13 1.63 -14.65
CA ASP A 67 0.64 0.41 -14.54
C ASP A 67 -0.24 -0.78 -14.11
N SER A 68 -0.23 -1.85 -14.91
CA SER A 68 -1.03 -3.04 -14.66
C SER A 68 -0.73 -3.70 -13.31
N ARG A 69 0.47 -3.51 -12.76
CA ARG A 69 0.85 -4.03 -11.44
C ARG A 69 0.03 -3.39 -10.33
N ILE A 70 -0.34 -2.12 -10.44
CA ILE A 70 -1.25 -1.49 -9.46
C ILE A 70 -2.59 -2.22 -9.47
N VAL A 71 -3.16 -2.45 -10.65
CA VAL A 71 -4.46 -3.09 -10.80
C VAL A 71 -4.42 -4.53 -10.30
N ASN A 72 -3.43 -5.31 -10.72
CA ASN A 72 -3.30 -6.72 -10.34
C ASN A 72 -3.12 -6.88 -8.82
N THR A 73 -2.16 -6.15 -8.24
CA THR A 73 -1.93 -6.18 -6.79
C THR A 73 -3.15 -5.70 -6.00
N PHE A 74 -3.85 -4.65 -6.48
CA PHE A 74 -5.05 -4.15 -5.83
C PHE A 74 -6.21 -5.16 -5.84
N VAL A 75 -6.43 -5.83 -6.97
CA VAL A 75 -7.48 -6.84 -7.11
C VAL A 75 -7.18 -8.03 -6.19
N ASP A 76 -5.97 -8.57 -6.23
CA ASP A 76 -5.60 -9.70 -5.39
C ASP A 76 -5.61 -9.36 -3.90
N TRP A 77 -5.19 -8.15 -3.53
CA TRP A 77 -5.28 -7.69 -2.15
C TRP A 77 -6.74 -7.55 -1.71
N THR A 78 -7.62 -7.08 -2.57
CA THR A 78 -9.05 -6.93 -2.27
C THR A 78 -9.70 -8.30 -2.09
N ARG A 79 -9.41 -9.26 -2.99
CA ARG A 79 -9.90 -10.64 -2.89
C ARG A 79 -9.45 -11.31 -1.59
N TRP A 80 -8.17 -11.17 -1.27
CA TRP A 80 -7.64 -11.70 -0.02
C TRP A 80 -8.32 -11.02 1.17
N SER A 81 -8.31 -9.69 1.22
CA SER A 81 -8.71 -8.90 2.40
C SER A 81 -10.20 -8.95 2.70
N LEU A 82 -11.05 -9.00 1.68
CA LEU A 82 -12.50 -9.01 1.86
C LEU A 82 -13.08 -10.42 1.88
N TYR A 83 -12.50 -11.36 1.13
CA TYR A 83 -13.09 -12.69 0.93
C TYR A 83 -12.24 -13.83 1.50
N GLY A 84 -11.06 -13.55 2.06
CA GLY A 84 -10.17 -14.56 2.61
C GLY A 84 -9.48 -15.44 1.57
N ASP A 85 -9.47 -15.05 0.30
CA ASP A 85 -8.82 -15.80 -0.79
C ASP A 85 -7.30 -15.89 -0.58
N SER A 86 -6.83 -17.06 -0.13
CA SER A 86 -5.41 -17.33 0.13
C SER A 86 -4.60 -17.47 -1.16
N ALA A 87 -5.20 -17.94 -2.26
CA ALA A 87 -4.51 -18.02 -3.54
C ALA A 87 -4.20 -16.62 -4.08
N ALA A 88 -5.10 -15.65 -3.88
CA ALA A 88 -4.84 -14.24 -4.20
C ALA A 88 -3.73 -13.64 -3.33
N ARG A 89 -3.71 -13.94 -2.02
CA ARG A 89 -2.59 -13.54 -1.14
C ARG A 89 -1.25 -14.02 -1.69
N ASP A 90 -1.18 -15.29 -2.07
CA ASP A 90 0.09 -15.93 -2.44
C ASP A 90 0.64 -15.38 -3.78
N ARG A 91 -0.21 -14.77 -4.62
CA ARG A 91 0.21 -14.07 -5.85
C ARG A 91 0.69 -12.64 -5.64
N LEU A 92 0.30 -11.97 -4.55
CA LEU A 92 0.57 -10.53 -4.34
C LEU A 92 2.01 -10.13 -4.62
N ARG A 93 2.98 -10.85 -4.03
CA ARG A 93 4.40 -10.56 -4.20
C ARG A 93 4.84 -10.82 -5.64
N ALA A 94 4.37 -11.90 -6.26
CA ALA A 94 4.75 -12.25 -7.63
C ALA A 94 4.26 -11.19 -8.62
N ASP A 95 2.99 -10.78 -8.51
CA ASP A 95 2.37 -9.75 -9.35
C ASP A 95 3.02 -8.38 -9.19
N ALA A 96 3.53 -8.08 -7.99
CA ALA A 96 4.18 -6.82 -7.68
C ALA A 96 5.67 -6.78 -8.05
N THR A 97 6.35 -7.93 -8.19
CA THR A 97 7.82 -8.00 -8.30
C THR A 97 8.29 -7.67 -9.72
N SER A 98 9.28 -6.77 -9.82
CA SER A 98 9.93 -6.44 -11.09
C SER A 98 11.25 -5.67 -10.87
N PRO A 99 12.04 -5.42 -11.94
CA PRO A 99 13.18 -4.50 -11.87
C PRO A 99 12.82 -3.04 -11.57
N THR A 100 11.56 -2.62 -11.59
CA THR A 100 11.14 -1.22 -11.32
C THR A 100 10.28 -1.09 -10.07
N THR A 101 10.16 -2.14 -9.27
CA THR A 101 9.35 -2.15 -8.04
C THR A 101 10.11 -2.77 -6.87
N THR A 102 9.69 -2.41 -5.65
CA THR A 102 10.10 -3.03 -4.40
C THR A 102 8.84 -3.47 -3.66
N TRP A 103 8.82 -4.72 -3.21
CA TRP A 103 7.75 -5.28 -2.37
C TRP A 103 8.25 -5.49 -0.95
N GLU A 104 7.49 -5.00 0.01
CA GLU A 104 7.73 -5.20 1.44
C GLU A 104 6.46 -5.69 2.12
N SER A 105 6.61 -6.66 3.01
CA SER A 105 5.51 -7.32 3.70
C SER A 105 5.83 -7.39 5.18
N ALA A 106 4.85 -7.03 6.02
CA ALA A 106 4.85 -7.27 7.45
C ALA A 106 3.59 -8.09 7.76
N LEU A 107 3.72 -9.40 7.61
CA LEU A 107 2.71 -10.36 8.04
C LEU A 107 2.99 -10.68 9.50
N ASN A 108 2.10 -10.21 10.38
CA ASN A 108 2.09 -10.57 11.79
C ASN A 108 1.30 -11.87 12.00
#